data_AF-A0A1E3PYM2-F1
#
_entry.id   AF-A0A1E3PYM2-F1
#
_cell.length_a   1.000
_cell.length_b   1.000
_cell.length_c   1.000
_cell.angle_alpha   90.00
_cell.angle_beta   90.00
_cell.angle_gamma   90.00
#
_symmetry.space_group_name_H-M   'P 1'
#
loop_
_entity.id
_entity.type
_entity.pdbx_description
1 polymer ?
#
loop_
_entity_poly.entity_id
_entity_poly.type
_entity_poly.pdbx_seq_one_letter_code
_entity_poly.pdbx_strand_id
1 'polypeptide(L)'
;MLLLWSCEAEAKDPTGAHSEFFDPKYKPAEDTLVTPIGHPGLFAFTGRWHRFREVFKASVWPGTYLTVLSFGSHCTFLLKPHILEWTNLTYTVSVDGGPQFEVWKAINVSDTKAGPILLQINITDVSLHVRDIGSGQSASDSELSREPHVVQIASSRRTSPLSIQGFYMPTVVVRQDPTWVNYQKALPYVEFIGGPAHAEQSFAMNSAEWAASGSLHFRHNHITTDDCFASNCTSQFGSLSQQYRLLNPAYRDPYYRRGLPHSGLFAFYESPIIQISTPDYVIVNVGDKDSEEKVPAMQFTDDLYEFLKFVRLRAHPDAYIFVLLKKGRYFLETKDVVNHLRDPKIKVVPYPTSTDARGWTRFLQKHILPLAPTSSRFGNALVTFRDAANLTNSTFAVVDSDTSVTVQFVLLCALMLGIASLLFLRHGVRSVLLVVLTKTGIVHPVTNGKRYKLGKNAWD
;
A
#
# COMPACT_ATOMS: atom_id res chain seq x y z
N MET A 1 6.06 23.46 41.29
CA MET A 1 6.97 24.32 40.51
C MET A 1 7.62 23.46 39.45
N LEU A 2 6.94 23.32 38.30
CA LEU A 2 7.34 22.55 37.12
C LEU A 2 7.15 23.54 35.97
N LEU A 3 8.26 24.00 35.39
CA LEU A 3 8.28 24.94 34.28
C LEU A 3 7.83 24.20 33.01
N LEU A 4 6.57 24.42 32.62
CA LEU A 4 6.07 24.16 31.28
C LEU A 4 6.68 25.21 30.36
N TRP A 5 7.63 24.79 29.52
CA TRP A 5 8.10 25.60 28.40
C TRP A 5 7.11 25.41 27.26
N SER A 6 6.15 26.33 27.16
CA SER A 6 5.30 26.46 25.98
C SER A 6 6.09 27.19 24.90
N CYS A 7 6.54 26.46 23.88
CA CYS A 7 6.86 27.07 22.61
C CYS A 7 5.53 27.39 21.91
N GLU A 8 4.97 28.57 22.21
CA GLU A 8 4.04 29.23 21.31
C GLU A 8 4.83 29.68 20.08
N ALA A 9 4.96 28.79 19.10
CA ALA A 9 5.40 29.18 17.77
C ALA A 9 4.23 29.94 17.12
N GLU A 10 4.42 31.26 17.03
CA GLU A 10 3.61 32.20 16.25
C GLU A 10 3.33 31.60 14.86
N ALA A 11 2.07 31.31 14.57
CA ALA A 11 1.62 30.83 13.26
C ALA A 11 1.72 31.98 12.23
N LYS A 12 2.94 32.25 11.77
CA LYS A 12 3.22 33.08 10.60
C LYS A 12 3.37 32.17 9.39
N ASP A 13 2.42 32.34 8.48
CA ASP A 13 2.36 31.80 7.11
C ASP A 13 1.97 30.31 6.98
N PRO A 14 0.77 29.99 6.45
CA PRO A 14 0.40 28.61 6.12
C PRO A 14 1.23 28.05 4.94
N THR A 15 1.98 28.90 4.22
CA THR A 15 3.06 28.44 3.35
C THR A 15 4.32 28.26 4.20
N GLY A 16 4.31 27.28 5.10
CA GLY A 16 5.53 26.89 5.83
C GLY A 16 6.67 26.76 4.82
N ALA A 17 7.79 27.44 5.08
CA ALA A 17 8.90 27.61 4.14
C ALA A 17 9.27 26.27 3.48
N HIS A 18 8.77 26.08 2.26
CA HIS A 18 9.14 24.97 1.41
C HIS A 18 10.48 25.34 0.79
N SER A 19 11.56 24.86 1.39
CA SER A 19 12.86 24.93 0.74
C SER A 19 12.97 23.75 -0.22
N GLU A 20 12.98 24.04 -1.52
CA GLU A 20 13.40 23.07 -2.55
C GLU A 20 14.89 22.71 -2.41
N PHE A 21 15.64 23.56 -1.69
CA PHE A 21 17.05 23.39 -1.42
C PHE A 21 17.25 22.79 -0.02
N PHE A 22 17.68 21.55 0.04
CA PHE A 22 18.17 20.98 1.29
C PHE A 22 19.48 21.69 1.64
N ASP A 23 19.53 22.38 2.79
CA ASP A 23 20.76 23.08 3.21
C ASP A 23 21.86 22.02 3.42
N PRO A 24 22.95 22.05 2.62
CA PRO A 24 23.95 20.99 2.57
C PRO A 24 24.74 20.82 3.88
N LYS A 25 24.61 21.77 4.83
CA LYS A 25 25.17 21.61 6.18
C LYS A 25 24.44 20.53 6.99
N TYR A 26 23.19 20.24 6.65
CA TYR A 26 22.48 19.08 7.17
C TYR A 26 22.81 17.91 6.25
N LYS A 27 23.65 17.00 6.71
CA LYS A 27 23.69 15.67 6.14
C LYS A 27 22.63 14.86 6.86
N PRO A 28 21.59 14.35 6.17
CA PRO A 28 20.72 13.34 6.78
C PRO A 28 21.63 12.25 7.33
N ALA A 29 21.29 11.69 8.50
CA ALA A 29 21.95 10.47 8.93
C ALA A 29 21.83 9.45 7.78
N GLU A 30 22.93 8.75 7.48
CA GLU A 30 22.99 7.75 6.40
C GLU A 30 21.80 6.79 6.46
N ASP A 31 21.32 6.51 7.68
CA ASP A 31 20.06 5.83 7.95
C ASP A 31 19.18 6.67 8.88
N THR A 32 18.01 7.11 8.42
CA THR A 32 16.98 7.68 9.31
C THR A 32 15.87 6.66 9.56
N LEU A 33 15.48 6.53 10.83
CA LEU A 33 14.35 5.68 11.19
C LEU A 33 13.04 6.33 10.72
N VAL A 34 12.41 5.72 9.74
CA VAL A 34 11.10 6.08 9.25
C VAL A 34 10.06 5.27 10.01
N THR A 35 9.21 5.97 10.77
CA THR A 35 8.15 5.34 11.58
C THR A 35 6.76 5.60 10.99
N PRO A 36 5.78 4.71 11.26
CA PRO A 36 4.39 4.92 10.84
C PRO A 36 3.76 6.22 11.38
N ILE A 37 4.27 6.76 12.48
CA ILE A 37 3.76 7.99 13.10
C ILE A 37 4.39 9.22 12.45
N GLY A 38 5.70 9.20 12.19
CA GLY A 38 6.40 10.31 11.55
C GLY A 38 6.11 10.41 10.05
N HIS A 39 5.86 9.27 9.40
CA HIS A 39 5.71 9.19 7.94
C HIS A 39 4.53 8.28 7.54
N PRO A 40 3.29 8.56 7.98
CA PRO A 40 2.15 7.69 7.72
C PRO A 40 1.89 7.46 6.23
N GLY A 41 2.29 8.41 5.37
CA GLY A 41 2.22 8.30 3.90
C GLY A 41 3.12 7.23 3.27
N LEU A 42 3.92 6.52 4.06
CA LEU A 42 4.81 5.44 3.61
C LEU A 42 4.41 4.06 4.14
N PHE A 43 3.30 3.95 4.88
CA PHE A 43 2.85 2.70 5.47
C PHE A 43 1.38 2.42 5.13
N ALA A 44 1.12 1.20 4.65
CA ALA A 44 -0.22 0.67 4.46
C ALA A 44 -0.35 -0.65 5.23
N PHE A 45 -1.23 -0.67 6.22
CA PHE A 45 -1.49 -1.84 7.07
C PHE A 45 -2.71 -2.60 6.55
N THR A 46 -2.56 -3.91 6.34
CA THR A 46 -3.66 -4.82 5.97
C THR A 46 -3.81 -5.91 7.02
N GLY A 47 -5.05 -6.31 7.31
CA GLY A 47 -5.38 -7.23 8.39
C GLY A 47 -5.60 -6.53 9.73
N ARG A 48 -5.46 -7.28 10.82
CA ARG A 48 -5.77 -6.80 12.18
C ARG A 48 -4.49 -6.40 12.90
N TRP A 49 -4.45 -5.17 13.40
CA TRP A 49 -3.26 -4.58 14.01
C TRP A 49 -3.57 -3.93 15.35
N HIS A 50 -2.56 -3.87 16.21
CA HIS A 50 -2.61 -3.18 17.50
C HIS A 50 -1.35 -2.34 17.69
N ARG A 51 -1.50 -1.15 18.26
CA ARG A 51 -0.39 -0.22 18.53
C ARG A 51 -0.15 -0.17 20.03
N PHE A 52 1.10 -0.33 20.43
CA PHE A 52 1.54 -0.06 21.78
C PHE A 52 2.72 0.91 21.72
N ARG A 53 2.50 2.16 22.13
CA ARG A 53 3.48 3.26 21.99
C ARG A 53 3.91 3.41 20.52
N GLU A 54 5.20 3.24 20.23
CA GLU A 54 5.79 3.35 18.89
C GLU A 54 5.87 2.00 18.16
N VAL A 55 5.27 0.94 18.71
CA VAL A 55 5.34 -0.42 18.15
C VAL A 55 3.98 -0.85 17.60
N PHE A 56 3.98 -1.31 16.37
CA PHE A 56 2.82 -1.80 15.63
C PHE A 56 2.91 -3.31 15.56
N LYS A 57 1.95 -3.99 16.17
CA LYS A 57 1.90 -5.45 16.28
C LYS A 57 0.74 -5.98 15.44
N ALA A 58 1.08 -6.82 14.47
CA ALA A 58 0.14 -7.63 13.71
C ALA A 58 -0.56 -8.62 14.65
N SER A 59 -1.77 -8.98 14.28
CA SER A 59 -2.42 -10.14 14.87
C SER A 59 -1.76 -11.46 14.44
N VAL A 60 -2.10 -12.55 15.12
CA VAL A 60 -1.74 -13.92 14.70
C VAL A 60 -2.60 -14.45 13.55
N TRP A 61 -3.58 -13.67 13.08
CA TRP A 61 -4.40 -14.08 11.95
C TRP A 61 -3.58 -14.06 10.66
N PRO A 62 -3.63 -15.14 9.86
CA PRO A 62 -2.92 -15.19 8.58
C PRO A 62 -3.30 -14.05 7.62
N GLY A 63 -2.35 -13.58 6.82
CA GLY A 63 -2.59 -12.46 5.91
C GLY A 63 -2.67 -11.08 6.56
N THR A 64 -2.29 -10.97 7.83
CA THR A 64 -1.93 -9.66 8.37
C THR A 64 -0.53 -9.28 7.88
N TYR A 65 -0.43 -8.19 7.11
CA TYR A 65 0.82 -7.73 6.51
C TYR A 65 0.92 -6.20 6.48
N LEU A 66 2.16 -5.74 6.40
CA LEU A 66 2.51 -4.34 6.21
C LEU A 66 3.07 -4.17 4.80
N THR A 67 2.63 -3.14 4.11
CA THR A 67 3.24 -2.68 2.87
C THR A 67 3.88 -1.32 3.15
N VAL A 68 5.16 -1.16 2.78
CA VAL A 68 5.89 0.10 2.87
C VAL A 68 6.34 0.56 1.49
N LEU A 69 6.45 1.87 1.33
CA LEU A 69 7.10 2.49 0.17
C LEU A 69 8.52 2.90 0.58
N SER A 70 9.52 2.29 -0.04
CA SER A 70 10.94 2.50 0.25
C SER A 70 11.66 3.12 -0.95
N PHE A 71 12.71 3.89 -0.69
CA PHE A 71 13.57 4.51 -1.69
C PHE A 71 15.00 4.01 -1.52
N GLY A 72 15.59 3.46 -2.59
CA GLY A 72 16.96 2.96 -2.57
C GLY A 72 17.09 1.47 -2.84
N SER A 73 18.34 1.01 -2.80
CA SER A 73 18.71 -0.38 -3.11
C SER A 73 18.41 -1.38 -2.00
N HIS A 74 18.08 -0.91 -0.79
CA HIS A 74 17.75 -1.76 0.35
C HIS A 74 16.89 -1.00 1.36
N CYS A 75 16.20 -1.76 2.23
CA CYS A 75 15.52 -1.23 3.41
C CYS A 75 15.76 -2.14 4.62
N THR A 76 15.87 -1.55 5.81
CA THR A 76 16.14 -2.30 7.05
C THR A 76 15.01 -2.12 8.04
N PHE A 77 14.19 -3.16 8.21
CA PHE A 77 13.09 -3.17 9.17
C PHE A 77 13.59 -3.23 10.62
N LEU A 78 13.08 -2.34 11.47
CA LEU A 78 13.32 -2.35 12.91
C LEU A 78 12.17 -3.11 13.60
N LEU A 79 12.39 -4.39 13.84
CA LEU A 79 11.42 -5.31 14.43
C LEU A 79 11.57 -5.36 15.96
N LYS A 80 10.46 -5.53 16.67
CA LYS A 80 10.42 -5.73 18.13
C LYS A 80 9.58 -6.96 18.46
N PRO A 81 10.09 -8.17 18.16
CA PRO A 81 9.30 -9.38 18.32
C PRO A 81 8.87 -9.57 19.76
N HIS A 82 7.65 -10.05 19.94
CA HIS A 82 7.14 -10.42 21.24
C HIS A 82 7.43 -11.91 21.46
N ILE A 83 8.62 -12.22 21.96
CA ILE A 83 9.08 -13.60 22.14
C ILE A 83 8.36 -14.20 23.35
N LEU A 84 7.46 -15.16 23.09
CA LEU A 84 6.78 -15.91 24.15
C LEU A 84 7.42 -17.27 24.37
N GLU A 85 7.91 -17.91 23.31
CA GLU A 85 8.51 -19.25 23.34
C GLU A 85 9.63 -19.35 22.28
N TRP A 86 10.41 -20.43 22.36
CA TRP A 86 11.47 -20.79 21.40
C TRP A 86 10.94 -20.73 19.97
N THR A 87 11.25 -19.66 19.24
CA THR A 87 10.71 -19.50 17.89
C THR A 87 11.78 -18.96 16.97
N ASN A 88 12.02 -19.72 15.90
CA ASN A 88 12.54 -19.14 14.67
C ASN A 88 11.48 -18.14 14.20
N LEU A 89 11.84 -16.86 14.17
CA LEU A 89 10.98 -15.88 13.54
C LEU A 89 10.99 -16.15 12.05
N THR A 90 9.82 -16.16 11.46
CA THR A 90 9.66 -16.43 10.05
C THR A 90 8.72 -15.38 9.45
N TYR A 91 9.26 -14.64 8.50
CA TYR A 91 8.55 -13.59 7.77
C TYR A 91 8.53 -13.91 6.28
N THR A 92 7.50 -13.49 5.58
CA THR A 92 7.52 -13.47 4.11
C THR A 92 7.66 -12.04 3.63
N VAL A 93 8.48 -11.86 2.61
CA VAL A 93 8.75 -10.56 1.98
C VAL A 93 8.47 -10.67 0.49
N SER A 94 7.83 -9.66 -0.10
CA SER A 94 7.82 -9.46 -1.55
C SER A 94 8.14 -8.02 -1.89
N VAL A 95 8.83 -7.82 -3.00
CA VAL A 95 9.22 -6.51 -3.53
C VAL A 95 8.52 -6.31 -4.87
N ASP A 96 7.86 -5.15 -5.04
CA ASP A 96 7.17 -4.73 -6.27
C ASP A 96 6.15 -5.74 -6.82
N GLY A 97 5.51 -6.49 -5.93
CA GLY A 97 4.56 -7.54 -6.31
C GLY A 97 5.20 -8.77 -6.94
N GLY A 98 6.52 -8.91 -6.87
CA GLY A 98 7.26 -10.09 -7.28
C GLY A 98 7.02 -11.30 -6.37
N PRO A 99 7.78 -12.39 -6.57
CA PRO A 99 7.67 -13.59 -5.74
C PRO A 99 7.84 -13.29 -4.25
N GLN A 100 7.22 -14.12 -3.41
CA GLN A 100 7.40 -14.05 -1.97
C GLN A 100 8.60 -14.91 -1.56
N PHE A 101 9.42 -14.37 -0.66
CA PHE A 101 10.59 -15.02 -0.09
C PHE A 101 10.41 -15.17 1.41
N GLU A 102 10.73 -16.36 1.92
CA GLU A 102 10.71 -16.62 3.36
C GLU A 102 12.05 -16.21 3.98
N VAL A 103 11.99 -15.34 4.98
CA VAL A 103 13.13 -14.93 5.79
C VAL A 103 12.99 -15.51 7.18
N TRP A 104 14.04 -16.17 7.65
CA TRP A 104 14.07 -16.69 9.01
C TRP A 104 15.23 -16.07 9.81
N LYS A 105 14.96 -15.78 11.09
CA LYS A 105 15.99 -15.40 12.07
C LYS A 105 15.79 -16.21 13.34
N ALA A 106 16.79 -17.00 13.71
CA ALA A 106 16.82 -17.69 14.98
C ALA A 106 17.10 -16.67 16.09
N ILE A 107 16.30 -16.69 17.17
CA ILE A 107 16.55 -15.86 18.35
C ILE A 107 16.81 -16.77 19.54
N ASN A 108 17.90 -16.51 20.27
CA ASN A 108 18.17 -17.19 21.51
C ASN A 108 17.38 -16.55 22.66
N VAL A 109 16.41 -17.28 23.22
CA VAL A 109 15.47 -16.79 24.24
C VAL A 109 16.15 -16.52 25.59
N SER A 110 17.31 -17.13 25.85
CA SER A 110 18.11 -16.84 27.07
C SER A 110 18.53 -15.37 27.13
N ASP A 111 18.59 -14.71 25.98
CA ASP A 111 18.74 -13.28 25.87
C ASP A 111 17.36 -12.61 26.03
N THR A 112 16.81 -12.65 27.24
CA THR A 112 15.53 -11.98 27.61
C THR A 112 15.55 -10.46 27.41
N LYS A 113 16.70 -9.91 27.00
CA LYS A 113 16.90 -8.54 26.54
C LYS A 113 17.07 -8.44 25.02
N ALA A 114 16.65 -9.46 24.25
CA ALA A 114 16.70 -9.44 22.80
C ALA A 114 16.16 -8.10 22.33
N GLY A 115 17.08 -7.24 21.90
CA GLY A 115 16.80 -5.87 21.55
C GLY A 115 15.92 -5.83 20.31
N PRO A 116 15.72 -4.64 19.73
CA PRO A 116 15.14 -4.60 18.42
C PRO A 116 16.00 -5.42 17.43
N ILE A 117 15.34 -6.07 16.48
CA ILE A 117 15.98 -6.85 15.42
C ILE A 117 15.99 -6.00 14.16
N LEU A 118 17.15 -5.92 13.52
CA LEU A 118 17.28 -5.35 12.19
C LEU A 118 17.13 -6.45 11.14
N LEU A 119 16.17 -6.28 10.24
CA LEU A 119 15.95 -7.16 9.09
C LEU A 119 16.22 -6.35 7.82
N GLN A 120 17.36 -6.57 7.19
CA GLN A 120 17.72 -5.91 5.93
C GLN A 120 17.20 -6.71 4.74
N ILE A 121 16.64 -5.99 3.78
CA ILE A 121 16.09 -6.51 2.53
C ILE A 121 16.80 -5.75 1.41
N ASN A 122 17.55 -6.46 0.55
CA ASN A 122 18.08 -5.87 -0.66
C ASN A 122 17.00 -5.91 -1.74
N ILE A 123 16.76 -4.76 -2.36
CA ILE A 123 15.66 -4.53 -3.30
C ILE A 123 16.13 -4.78 -4.74
N THR A 124 17.31 -4.29 -5.13
CA THR A 124 17.82 -4.32 -6.52
C THR A 124 18.34 -5.68 -6.96
N ASP A 125 18.86 -6.44 -6.02
CA ASP A 125 19.13 -7.85 -6.15
C ASP A 125 18.27 -8.47 -5.08
N VAL A 126 17.17 -9.14 -5.44
CA VAL A 126 16.21 -9.68 -4.47
C VAL A 126 16.88 -10.86 -3.75
N SER A 127 17.80 -10.50 -2.87
CA SER A 127 18.66 -11.34 -2.05
C SER A 127 18.54 -10.82 -0.62
N LEU A 128 18.35 -11.73 0.32
CA LEU A 128 18.04 -11.39 1.71
C LEU A 128 19.27 -11.59 2.57
N HIS A 129 19.67 -10.56 3.31
CA HIS A 129 20.78 -10.62 4.25
C HIS A 129 20.31 -10.21 5.64
N VAL A 130 20.33 -11.15 6.58
CA VAL A 130 20.09 -10.84 7.99
C VAL A 130 21.41 -10.33 8.58
N ARG A 131 21.49 -9.03 8.90
CA ARG A 131 22.64 -8.47 9.63
C ARG A 131 22.41 -8.55 11.13
N ASP A 132 23.46 -8.90 11.86
CA ASP A 132 23.50 -8.74 13.31
C ASP A 132 24.05 -7.36 13.66
N ILE A 133 23.52 -6.79 14.75
CA ILE A 133 23.87 -5.46 15.24
C ILE A 133 25.32 -5.52 15.76
N GLY A 134 26.30 -5.33 14.87
CA GLY A 134 27.71 -5.37 15.24
C GLY A 134 28.72 -5.45 14.07
N SER A 135 28.31 -5.88 12.88
CA SER A 135 29.20 -5.94 11.71
C SER A 135 29.04 -4.72 10.80
N GLY A 136 29.75 -3.64 11.14
CA GLY A 136 29.87 -2.46 10.29
C GLY A 136 30.70 -2.74 9.04
N GLN A 137 30.08 -3.25 7.98
CA GLN A 137 30.62 -3.17 6.62
C GLN A 137 29.86 -2.08 5.87
N SER A 138 30.57 -0.97 5.65
CA SER A 138 30.14 0.17 4.83
C SER A 138 29.87 -0.34 3.42
N ALA A 139 28.61 -0.30 2.99
CA ALA A 139 28.26 -0.54 1.60
C ALA A 139 28.93 0.58 0.77
N SER A 140 29.70 0.20 -0.25
CA SER A 140 30.24 1.14 -1.23
C SER A 140 29.11 1.94 -1.84
N ASP A 141 29.32 3.25 -2.05
CA ASP A 141 28.43 4.26 -2.64
C ASP A 141 27.89 3.89 -4.04
N SER A 142 27.14 2.80 -4.17
CA SER A 142 26.27 2.60 -5.31
C SER A 142 25.25 3.72 -5.27
N GLU A 143 25.23 4.55 -6.32
CA GLU A 143 24.32 5.69 -6.51
C GLU A 143 23.02 5.55 -5.72
N LEU A 144 22.72 6.57 -4.90
CA LEU A 144 21.48 6.73 -4.14
C LEU A 144 20.28 6.65 -5.10
N SER A 145 19.87 5.43 -5.45
CA SER A 145 18.73 5.19 -6.31
C SER A 145 17.52 5.80 -5.63
N ARG A 146 16.86 6.73 -6.32
CA ARG A 146 15.59 7.32 -5.89
C ARG A 146 14.39 6.53 -6.40
N GLU A 147 14.64 5.33 -6.92
CA GLU A 147 13.58 4.48 -7.43
C GLU A 147 12.67 4.04 -6.26
N PRO A 148 11.35 4.31 -6.35
CA PRO A 148 10.40 3.85 -5.35
C PRO A 148 10.15 2.35 -5.49
N HIS A 149 10.17 1.64 -4.37
CA HIS A 149 9.86 0.23 -4.29
C HIS A 149 8.78 -0.04 -3.25
N VAL A 150 7.85 -0.94 -3.59
CA VAL A 150 6.80 -1.40 -2.69
C VAL A 150 7.25 -2.69 -2.03
N VAL A 151 7.56 -2.62 -0.75
CA VAL A 151 8.00 -3.78 0.04
C VAL A 151 6.86 -4.23 0.94
N GLN A 152 6.41 -5.47 0.75
CA GLN A 152 5.41 -6.10 1.62
C GLN A 152 6.11 -7.08 2.55
N ILE A 153 5.77 -7.02 3.83
CA ILE A 153 6.25 -7.95 4.87
C ILE A 153 5.08 -8.50 5.68
N ALA A 154 5.07 -9.80 5.91
CA ALA A 154 4.03 -10.50 6.65
C ALA A 154 4.63 -11.56 7.57
N SER A 155 3.91 -11.94 8.62
CA SER A 155 4.27 -13.13 9.42
C SER A 155 3.92 -14.41 8.69
N SER A 156 4.88 -15.32 8.58
CA SER A 156 4.66 -16.66 8.01
C SER A 156 4.00 -17.61 9.01
N ARG A 157 4.14 -17.37 10.33
CA ARG A 157 3.68 -18.29 11.39
C ARG A 157 2.89 -17.61 12.50
N ARG A 158 1.89 -18.32 13.03
CA ARG A 158 0.97 -17.81 14.08
C ARG A 158 1.70 -17.45 15.37
N THR A 159 2.80 -18.13 15.64
CA THR A 159 3.57 -18.00 16.88
C THR A 159 4.47 -16.77 16.90
N SER A 160 4.67 -16.10 15.77
CA SER A 160 5.58 -14.96 15.61
C SER A 160 4.91 -13.80 14.85
N PRO A 161 3.87 -13.17 15.43
CA PRO A 161 3.23 -12.02 14.83
C PRO A 161 4.22 -10.87 14.62
N LEU A 162 4.12 -10.22 13.45
CA LEU A 162 4.98 -9.13 13.03
C LEU A 162 4.83 -7.98 14.00
N SER A 163 5.95 -7.47 14.49
CA SER A 163 5.98 -6.36 15.43
C SER A 163 7.07 -5.40 14.99
N ILE A 164 6.67 -4.21 14.56
CA ILE A 164 7.53 -3.26 13.86
C ILE A 164 7.46 -1.89 14.52
N GLN A 165 8.60 -1.22 14.62
CA GLN A 165 8.67 0.19 15.03
C GLN A 165 8.80 1.13 13.82
N GLY A 166 9.51 0.69 12.78
CA GLY A 166 9.72 1.44 11.54
C GLY A 166 10.70 0.70 10.64
N PHE A 167 11.24 1.39 9.66
CA PHE A 167 12.35 0.90 8.85
C PHE A 167 13.36 2.02 8.59
N TYR A 168 14.61 1.66 8.41
CA TYR A 168 15.66 2.54 7.90
C TYR A 168 15.71 2.41 6.38
N MET A 169 15.94 3.53 5.71
CA MET A 169 16.25 3.56 4.29
C MET A 169 17.33 4.62 4.02
N PRO A 170 18.21 4.36 3.04
CA PRO A 170 19.37 5.22 2.77
C PRO A 170 18.99 6.60 2.23
N THR A 171 17.84 6.70 1.54
CA THR A 171 17.32 7.98 1.04
C THR A 171 16.01 8.31 1.73
N VAL A 172 16.04 9.31 2.60
CA VAL A 172 14.85 9.73 3.34
C VAL A 172 14.07 10.74 2.52
N VAL A 173 12.91 10.32 2.01
CA VAL A 173 11.94 11.25 1.44
C VAL A 173 11.17 11.89 2.59
N VAL A 174 11.51 13.15 2.89
CA VAL A 174 10.99 13.90 4.06
C VAL A 174 9.48 14.16 3.97
N ARG A 175 8.91 14.16 2.76
CA ARG A 175 7.47 14.36 2.58
C ARG A 175 6.96 13.61 1.35
N GLN A 176 6.14 12.61 1.60
CA GLN A 176 5.38 11.92 0.57
C GLN A 176 3.91 12.31 0.65
N ASP A 177 3.35 12.67 -0.50
CA ASP A 177 1.93 12.94 -0.63
C ASP A 177 1.13 11.69 -0.22
N PRO A 178 -0.02 11.84 0.47
CA PRO A 178 -0.86 10.70 0.83
C PRO A 178 -1.39 9.90 -0.37
N THR A 179 -1.16 10.35 -1.62
CA THR A 179 -1.57 9.70 -2.86
C THR A 179 -1.25 8.20 -2.89
N TRP A 180 -0.03 7.77 -2.55
CA TRP A 180 0.29 6.33 -2.56
C TRP A 180 -0.51 5.55 -1.52
N VAL A 181 -0.57 6.02 -0.28
CA VAL A 181 -1.37 5.36 0.77
C VAL A 181 -2.86 5.36 0.40
N ASN A 182 -3.37 6.45 -0.17
CA ASN A 182 -4.74 6.54 -0.63
C ASN A 182 -5.02 5.56 -1.76
N TYR A 183 -4.06 5.36 -2.67
CA TYR A 183 -4.13 4.32 -3.69
C TYR A 183 -4.15 2.93 -3.06
N GLN A 184 -3.24 2.62 -2.13
CA GLN A 184 -3.25 1.36 -1.40
C GLN A 184 -4.60 1.13 -0.69
N LYS A 185 -5.19 2.18 -0.11
CA LYS A 185 -6.51 2.13 0.54
C LYS A 185 -7.66 1.94 -0.45
N ALA A 186 -7.52 2.40 -1.69
CA ALA A 186 -8.53 2.25 -2.73
C ALA A 186 -8.54 0.86 -3.37
N LEU A 187 -7.49 0.06 -3.17
CA LEU A 187 -7.46 -1.34 -3.61
C LEU A 187 -8.57 -2.14 -2.90
N PRO A 188 -9.32 -2.99 -3.63
CA PRO A 188 -10.37 -3.82 -3.05
C PRO A 188 -9.81 -4.66 -1.91
N TYR A 189 -10.47 -4.63 -0.75
CA TYR A 189 -10.04 -5.38 0.42
C TYR A 189 -11.01 -6.52 0.75
N VAL A 190 -10.51 -7.75 0.71
CA VAL A 190 -11.27 -8.98 0.99
C VAL A 190 -10.82 -9.64 2.29
N GLU A 191 -11.73 -9.87 3.23
CA GLU A 191 -11.47 -10.74 4.39
C GLU A 191 -12.06 -12.14 4.14
N PHE A 192 -11.21 -13.16 4.15
CA PHE A 192 -11.62 -14.56 4.05
C PHE A 192 -11.80 -15.14 5.44
N ILE A 193 -12.94 -15.78 5.71
CA ILE A 193 -13.28 -16.39 6.99
C ILE A 193 -13.58 -17.88 6.75
N GLY A 194 -12.85 -18.80 7.37
CA GLY A 194 -13.06 -20.23 7.10
C GLY A 194 -12.27 -21.23 7.93
N GLY A 195 -12.50 -22.53 7.65
CA GLY A 195 -11.90 -23.66 8.37
C GLY A 195 -10.56 -24.19 7.81
N PRO A 196 -10.10 -25.38 8.30
CA PRO A 196 -8.72 -25.89 8.23
C PRO A 196 -8.08 -26.15 6.87
N ALA A 197 -8.76 -25.96 5.74
CA ALA A 197 -8.08 -26.11 4.45
C ALA A 197 -6.83 -25.20 4.33
N HIS A 198 -6.71 -24.18 5.20
CA HIS A 198 -5.67 -23.14 5.20
C HIS A 198 -5.28 -22.63 6.61
N ALA A 199 -5.39 -23.44 7.67
CA ALA A 199 -5.27 -22.92 9.04
C ALA A 199 -3.83 -22.73 9.53
N GLU A 200 -2.80 -23.43 9.03
CA GLU A 200 -1.43 -22.92 9.28
C GLU A 200 -1.18 -21.66 8.43
N GLN A 201 -0.51 -20.67 9.01
CA GLN A 201 -0.26 -19.38 8.36
C GLN A 201 0.65 -19.51 7.12
N SER A 202 1.53 -20.52 7.10
CA SER A 202 2.26 -20.99 5.92
C SER A 202 1.34 -21.51 4.81
N PHE A 203 0.21 -22.14 5.15
CA PHE A 203 -0.79 -22.58 4.17
C PHE A 203 -1.68 -21.45 3.68
N ALA A 204 -1.95 -20.43 4.49
CA ALA A 204 -2.70 -19.27 4.02
C ALA A 204 -1.96 -18.53 2.89
N MET A 205 -0.64 -18.33 3.03
CA MET A 205 0.18 -17.70 1.98
C MET A 205 0.30 -18.54 0.71
N ASN A 206 0.19 -19.86 0.86
CA ASN A 206 0.17 -20.81 -0.24
C ASN A 206 -1.25 -21.16 -0.71
N SER A 207 -2.29 -20.48 -0.18
CA SER A 207 -3.68 -20.76 -0.53
C SER A 207 -4.00 -20.25 -1.93
N ALA A 208 -5.00 -20.87 -2.54
CA ALA A 208 -5.48 -20.43 -3.83
C ALA A 208 -6.15 -19.04 -3.75
N GLU A 209 -6.78 -18.73 -2.61
CA GLU A 209 -7.35 -17.44 -2.25
C GLU A 209 -6.27 -16.35 -2.23
N TRP A 210 -5.10 -16.65 -1.62
CA TRP A 210 -3.95 -15.75 -1.57
C TRP A 210 -3.40 -15.48 -2.96
N ALA A 211 -3.10 -16.54 -3.71
CA ALA A 211 -2.58 -16.43 -5.07
C ALA A 211 -3.55 -15.68 -6.00
N ALA A 212 -4.86 -15.95 -5.89
CA ALA A 212 -5.88 -15.24 -6.66
C ALA A 212 -5.96 -13.76 -6.29
N SER A 213 -5.97 -13.44 -5.00
CA SER A 213 -6.02 -12.05 -4.52
C SER A 213 -4.79 -11.26 -4.94
N GLY A 214 -3.60 -11.87 -4.81
CA GLY A 214 -2.34 -11.29 -5.28
C GLY A 214 -2.33 -11.03 -6.79
N SER A 215 -2.83 -11.97 -7.61
CA SER A 215 -2.91 -11.82 -9.07
C SER A 215 -3.86 -10.71 -9.53
N LEU A 216 -4.82 -10.33 -8.67
CA LEU A 216 -5.78 -9.26 -8.91
C LEU A 216 -5.42 -7.95 -8.20
N HIS A 217 -4.27 -7.91 -7.51
CA HIS A 217 -3.85 -6.79 -6.65
C HIS A 217 -4.90 -6.38 -5.62
N PHE A 218 -5.65 -7.35 -5.11
CA PHE A 218 -6.55 -7.13 -3.98
C PHE A 218 -5.74 -7.12 -2.70
N ARG A 219 -6.16 -6.29 -1.74
CA ARG A 219 -5.76 -6.47 -0.37
C ARG A 219 -6.55 -7.62 0.21
N HIS A 220 -5.94 -8.41 1.07
CA HIS A 220 -6.66 -9.52 1.70
C HIS A 220 -6.12 -9.89 3.07
N ASN A 221 -6.99 -10.47 3.88
CA ASN A 221 -6.71 -10.98 5.21
C ASN A 221 -7.46 -12.31 5.39
N HIS A 222 -6.94 -13.22 6.21
CA HIS A 222 -7.50 -14.54 6.42
C HIS A 222 -7.75 -14.79 7.91
N ILE A 223 -9.02 -14.97 8.27
CA ILE A 223 -9.47 -15.37 9.60
C ILE A 223 -9.81 -16.86 9.53
N THR A 224 -8.76 -17.68 9.64
CA THR A 224 -8.87 -19.14 9.55
C THR A 224 -8.50 -19.81 10.86
N THR A 225 -9.09 -20.96 11.17
CA THR A 225 -8.67 -21.81 12.31
C THR A 225 -8.90 -23.29 11.97
N ASP A 226 -8.22 -24.17 12.70
CA ASP A 226 -8.40 -25.62 12.62
C ASP A 226 -9.65 -26.13 13.38
N ASP A 227 -10.26 -25.24 14.16
CA ASP A 227 -11.46 -25.52 14.94
C ASP A 227 -12.74 -25.45 14.10
N CYS A 228 -13.82 -26.05 14.62
CA CYS A 228 -15.13 -25.85 14.04
C CYS A 228 -15.60 -24.39 14.11
N PHE A 229 -16.55 -24.07 13.26
CA PHE A 229 -17.21 -22.78 13.28
C PHE A 229 -18.23 -22.62 14.41
N ALA A 230 -19.01 -23.66 14.65
CA ALA A 230 -20.04 -23.72 15.67
C ALA A 230 -19.47 -23.88 17.07
N SER A 231 -20.14 -23.28 18.04
CA SER A 231 -19.72 -23.11 19.42
C SER A 231 -19.61 -24.40 20.22
N ASN A 232 -20.31 -25.47 19.82
CA ASN A 232 -20.36 -26.74 20.53
C ASN A 232 -19.22 -27.72 20.19
N CYS A 233 -18.28 -27.31 19.34
CA CYS A 233 -17.11 -28.12 19.02
C CYS A 233 -16.05 -27.96 20.10
N THR A 234 -15.49 -29.08 20.56
CA THR A 234 -14.51 -29.11 21.66
C THR A 234 -13.15 -28.58 21.19
N SER A 235 -12.94 -27.27 21.29
CA SER A 235 -11.62 -26.64 21.13
C SER A 235 -11.18 -25.97 22.42
N GLN A 236 -9.87 -26.04 22.70
CA GLN A 236 -9.23 -25.33 23.81
C GLN A 236 -9.34 -23.80 23.69
N PHE A 237 -9.52 -23.28 22.47
CA PHE A 237 -9.55 -21.85 22.13
C PHE A 237 -10.94 -21.34 21.77
N GLY A 238 -11.97 -22.19 21.85
CA GLY A 238 -13.33 -21.89 21.41
C GLY A 238 -13.51 -22.08 19.91
N SER A 239 -14.71 -21.83 19.41
CA SER A 239 -15.05 -21.96 17.99
C SER A 239 -14.57 -20.77 17.14
N LEU A 240 -14.48 -20.91 15.82
CA LEU A 240 -14.11 -19.80 14.93
C LEU A 240 -15.04 -18.59 15.10
N SER A 241 -16.35 -18.81 15.27
CA SER A 241 -17.32 -17.72 15.47
C SER A 241 -17.05 -16.89 16.74
N GLN A 242 -16.55 -17.52 17.79
CA GLN A 242 -16.12 -16.88 19.03
C GLN A 242 -14.74 -16.23 18.87
N GLN A 243 -13.78 -16.98 18.31
CA GLN A 243 -12.41 -16.52 18.07
C GLN A 243 -12.36 -15.32 17.15
N TYR A 244 -13.27 -15.21 16.17
CA TYR A 244 -13.35 -14.07 15.24
C TYR A 244 -13.39 -12.72 15.96
N ARG A 245 -13.91 -12.68 17.20
CA ARG A 245 -14.00 -11.47 18.04
C ARG A 245 -12.69 -11.10 18.74
N LEU A 246 -11.68 -11.98 18.65
CA LEU A 246 -10.39 -11.83 19.30
C LEU A 246 -9.37 -11.24 18.32
N LEU A 247 -8.55 -10.30 18.82
CA LEU A 247 -7.38 -9.85 18.06
C LEU A 247 -6.40 -11.01 17.88
N ASN A 248 -6.13 -11.78 18.94
CA ASN A 248 -5.24 -12.92 18.88
C ASN A 248 -5.86 -14.15 19.58
N PRO A 249 -6.42 -15.12 18.85
CA PRO A 249 -7.04 -16.30 19.47
C PRO A 249 -6.05 -17.26 20.13
N ALA A 250 -4.84 -17.38 19.58
CA ALA A 250 -3.82 -18.32 20.07
C ALA A 250 -3.22 -17.92 21.43
N TYR A 251 -3.26 -16.63 21.76
CA TYR A 251 -2.85 -16.15 23.06
C TYR A 251 -4.10 -16.07 23.92
N ARG A 252 -4.20 -16.90 24.96
CA ARG A 252 -5.09 -16.62 26.10
C ARG A 252 -4.59 -15.35 26.74
N ASP A 253 -4.92 -14.23 26.12
CA ASP A 253 -4.45 -12.92 26.54
C ASP A 253 -4.83 -12.77 28.02
N PRO A 254 -3.87 -12.60 28.95
CA PRO A 254 -4.19 -12.43 30.36
C PRO A 254 -5.11 -11.22 30.59
N TYR A 255 -5.18 -10.25 29.65
CA TYR A 255 -6.15 -9.17 29.68
C TYR A 255 -7.61 -9.66 29.51
N TYR A 256 -7.86 -10.79 28.85
CA TYR A 256 -9.20 -11.42 28.79
C TYR A 256 -9.66 -11.99 30.14
N ARG A 257 -8.75 -12.27 31.10
CA ARG A 257 -9.14 -12.72 32.44
C ARG A 257 -9.80 -11.62 33.28
N ARG A 258 -9.70 -10.35 32.91
CA ARG A 258 -10.29 -9.23 33.67
C ARG A 258 -11.73 -8.88 33.27
N GLY A 259 -12.42 -9.76 32.54
CA GLY A 259 -13.89 -9.73 32.42
C GLY A 259 -14.48 -8.58 31.60
N LEU A 260 -13.65 -7.72 30.99
CA LEU A 260 -14.12 -6.78 29.98
C LEU A 260 -13.72 -7.33 28.62
N PRO A 261 -14.67 -7.90 27.83
CA PRO A 261 -14.45 -8.01 26.41
C PRO A 261 -14.29 -6.57 25.95
N HIS A 262 -13.05 -6.11 25.79
CA HIS A 262 -12.82 -4.92 25.02
C HIS A 262 -13.37 -5.32 23.66
N SER A 263 -14.56 -4.81 23.36
CA SER A 263 -15.16 -4.80 22.03
C SER A 263 -14.34 -3.88 21.12
N GLY A 264 -13.01 -3.98 21.21
CA GLY A 264 -12.01 -3.46 20.30
C GLY A 264 -12.10 -4.29 19.04
N LEU A 265 -13.14 -3.98 18.28
CA LEU A 265 -13.33 -4.29 16.88
C LEU A 265 -12.13 -3.70 16.11
N PHE A 266 -11.02 -4.44 16.15
CA PHE A 266 -9.94 -4.57 15.17
C PHE A 266 -9.19 -3.34 14.64
N ALA A 267 -9.34 -2.15 15.23
CA ALA A 267 -8.60 -0.98 14.80
C ALA A 267 -7.94 -0.23 15.95
N PHE A 268 -6.87 0.51 15.61
CA PHE A 268 -6.30 1.59 16.41
C PHE A 268 -7.40 2.62 16.72
N TYR A 269 -8.24 2.37 17.73
CA TYR A 269 -9.33 3.30 18.09
C TYR A 269 -8.79 4.69 18.49
N GLU A 270 -7.48 4.83 18.67
CA GLU A 270 -6.83 5.99 19.26
C GLU A 270 -5.79 6.68 18.36
N SER A 271 -5.57 6.24 17.11
CA SER A 271 -4.53 6.84 16.26
C SER A 271 -5.11 7.44 14.97
N PRO A 272 -5.53 8.71 14.95
CA PRO A 272 -6.03 9.38 13.73
C PRO A 272 -4.98 9.41 12.59
N ILE A 273 -3.71 9.24 12.94
CA ILE A 273 -2.56 9.27 12.03
C ILE A 273 -2.50 8.02 11.13
N ILE A 274 -2.96 6.86 11.63
CA ILE A 274 -2.82 5.58 10.92
C ILE A 274 -4.21 4.97 10.79
N GLN A 275 -4.79 5.16 9.61
CA GLN A 275 -6.08 4.57 9.27
C GLN A 275 -5.87 3.14 8.78
N ILE A 276 -6.38 2.16 9.54
CA ILE A 276 -6.57 0.81 9.04
C ILE A 276 -7.84 0.82 8.18
N SER A 277 -7.75 0.30 6.97
CA SER A 277 -8.94 0.08 6.14
C SER A 277 -9.76 -1.09 6.68
N THR A 278 -11.08 -0.96 6.67
CA THR A 278 -11.98 -2.11 6.84
C THR A 278 -12.11 -2.88 5.52
N PRO A 279 -12.32 -4.20 5.54
CA PRO A 279 -12.67 -4.97 4.35
C PRO A 279 -13.90 -4.39 3.65
N ASP A 280 -13.82 -4.27 2.33
CA ASP A 280 -14.96 -3.96 1.46
C ASP A 280 -15.83 -5.20 1.23
N TYR A 281 -15.19 -6.37 1.33
CA TYR A 281 -15.77 -7.67 1.05
C TYR A 281 -15.38 -8.67 2.13
N VAL A 282 -16.34 -9.50 2.52
CA VAL A 282 -16.11 -10.61 3.44
C VAL A 282 -16.56 -11.89 2.77
N ILE A 283 -15.72 -12.91 2.71
CA ILE A 283 -16.06 -14.22 2.16
C ILE A 283 -16.10 -15.23 3.31
N VAL A 284 -17.28 -15.79 3.57
CA VAL A 284 -17.53 -16.75 4.64
C VAL A 284 -17.61 -18.16 4.05
N ASN A 285 -16.59 -18.96 4.37
CA ASN A 285 -16.39 -20.33 3.93
C ASN A 285 -16.24 -21.28 5.13
N VAL A 286 -17.35 -21.54 5.83
CA VAL A 286 -17.36 -22.30 7.10
C VAL A 286 -18.19 -23.58 6.99
N GLY A 287 -18.02 -24.50 7.97
CA GLY A 287 -18.84 -25.69 8.12
C GLY A 287 -18.21 -27.02 7.68
N ASP A 288 -17.01 -27.01 7.08
CA ASP A 288 -16.36 -28.27 6.65
C ASP A 288 -16.04 -29.12 7.89
N LYS A 289 -15.34 -28.56 8.87
CA LYS A 289 -14.99 -29.22 10.13
C LYS A 289 -16.22 -29.56 10.96
N ASP A 290 -17.20 -28.65 11.02
CA ASP A 290 -18.48 -28.89 11.69
C ASP A 290 -19.21 -30.12 11.15
N SER A 291 -19.17 -30.32 9.83
CA SER A 291 -19.79 -31.47 9.18
C SER A 291 -19.04 -32.76 9.48
N GLU A 292 -17.70 -32.72 9.55
CA GLU A 292 -16.86 -33.86 9.95
C GLU A 292 -17.15 -34.29 11.39
N GLU A 293 -17.26 -33.32 12.30
CA GLU A 293 -17.56 -33.51 13.72
C GLU A 293 -19.06 -33.73 13.99
N LYS A 294 -19.89 -33.78 12.94
CA LYS A 294 -21.34 -34.02 13.00
C LYS A 294 -22.08 -33.04 13.92
N VAL A 295 -21.69 -31.76 13.89
CA VAL A 295 -22.40 -30.71 14.62
C VAL A 295 -23.87 -30.68 14.15
N PRO A 296 -24.86 -30.64 15.07
CA PRO A 296 -26.27 -30.58 14.70
C PRO A 296 -26.57 -29.38 13.77
N ALA A 297 -27.34 -29.63 12.71
CA ALA A 297 -27.72 -28.61 11.72
C ALA A 297 -28.34 -27.35 12.35
N MET A 298 -29.20 -27.52 13.35
CA MET A 298 -29.82 -26.41 14.08
C MET A 298 -28.77 -25.55 14.80
N GLN A 299 -27.79 -26.17 15.46
CA GLN A 299 -26.72 -25.44 16.14
C GLN A 299 -25.87 -24.64 15.15
N PHE A 300 -25.49 -25.24 14.01
CA PHE A 300 -24.76 -24.53 12.97
C PHE A 300 -25.56 -23.34 12.41
N THR A 301 -26.87 -23.54 12.21
CA THR A 301 -27.80 -22.50 11.72
C THR A 301 -27.84 -21.31 12.66
N ASP A 302 -28.02 -21.56 13.96
CA ASP A 302 -28.10 -20.51 14.99
C ASP A 302 -26.77 -19.74 15.12
N ASP A 303 -25.64 -20.46 15.15
CA ASP A 303 -24.32 -19.84 15.24
C ASP A 303 -23.98 -19.03 13.97
N LEU A 304 -24.35 -19.53 12.78
CA LEU A 304 -24.14 -18.80 11.52
C LEU A 304 -25.00 -17.53 11.46
N TYR A 305 -26.25 -17.61 11.90
CA TYR A 305 -27.16 -16.47 11.95
C TYR A 305 -26.62 -15.36 12.86
N GLU A 306 -26.23 -15.70 14.10
CA GLU A 306 -25.68 -14.73 15.05
C GLU A 306 -24.32 -14.20 14.61
N PHE A 307 -23.49 -15.04 13.99
CA PHE A 307 -22.21 -14.61 13.43
C PHE A 307 -22.38 -13.58 12.30
N LEU A 308 -23.24 -13.87 11.31
CA LEU A 308 -23.47 -12.95 10.20
C LEU A 308 -24.08 -11.63 10.66
N LYS A 309 -24.98 -11.65 11.66
CA LYS A 309 -25.48 -10.43 12.31
C LYS A 309 -24.36 -9.65 12.98
N PHE A 310 -23.49 -10.32 13.72
CA PHE A 310 -22.35 -9.67 14.35
C PHE A 310 -21.44 -9.01 13.32
N VAL A 311 -21.05 -9.73 12.26
CA VAL A 311 -20.20 -9.18 11.20
C VAL A 311 -20.87 -7.96 10.57
N ARG A 312 -22.16 -8.07 10.22
CA ARG A 312 -22.91 -7.01 9.53
C ARG A 312 -23.20 -5.78 10.41
N LEU A 313 -23.46 -5.96 11.70
CA LEU A 313 -23.89 -4.87 12.58
C LEU A 313 -22.75 -4.25 13.37
N ARG A 314 -21.67 -4.99 13.61
CA ARG A 314 -20.58 -4.57 14.50
C ARG A 314 -19.22 -4.54 13.83
N ALA A 315 -18.85 -5.57 13.06
CA ALA A 315 -17.50 -5.65 12.48
C ALA A 315 -17.34 -4.83 11.20
N HIS A 316 -18.20 -5.07 10.21
CA HIS A 316 -18.08 -4.56 8.85
C HIS A 316 -19.45 -4.12 8.33
N PRO A 317 -19.99 -2.99 8.83
CA PRO A 317 -21.31 -2.51 8.43
C PRO A 317 -21.39 -2.08 6.97
N ASP A 318 -20.26 -1.82 6.32
CA ASP A 318 -20.27 -1.39 4.92
C ASP A 318 -19.95 -2.49 3.93
N ALA A 319 -19.41 -3.62 4.38
CA ALA A 319 -18.94 -4.69 3.52
C ALA A 319 -20.06 -5.49 2.86
N TYR A 320 -19.79 -6.01 1.66
CA TYR A 320 -20.58 -7.08 1.06
C TYR A 320 -20.09 -8.43 1.58
N ILE A 321 -20.99 -9.24 2.12
CA ILE A 321 -20.70 -10.54 2.72
C ILE A 321 -21.16 -11.64 1.75
N PHE A 322 -20.23 -12.48 1.32
CA PHE A 322 -20.47 -13.61 0.43
C PHE A 322 -20.35 -14.91 1.22
N VAL A 323 -21.45 -15.64 1.39
CA VAL A 323 -21.49 -16.92 2.10
C VAL A 323 -21.47 -18.05 1.08
N LEU A 324 -20.46 -18.92 1.16
CA LEU A 324 -20.21 -19.95 0.16
C LEU A 324 -21.06 -21.20 0.37
N LEU A 325 -21.88 -21.56 -0.62
CA LEU A 325 -22.59 -22.84 -0.68
C LEU A 325 -21.72 -23.93 -1.27
N LYS A 326 -21.50 -24.99 -0.48
CA LYS A 326 -20.79 -26.19 -0.90
C LYS A 326 -21.71 -27.40 -0.72
N LYS A 327 -21.84 -28.24 -1.75
CA LYS A 327 -22.66 -29.45 -1.67
C LYS A 327 -22.09 -30.37 -0.59
N GLY A 328 -22.96 -30.92 0.25
CA GLY A 328 -22.56 -31.79 1.37
C GLY A 328 -22.14 -31.05 2.63
N ARG A 329 -22.29 -29.72 2.69
CA ARG A 329 -21.94 -28.89 3.86
C ARG A 329 -23.06 -27.90 4.17
N TYR A 330 -23.90 -28.24 5.16
CA TYR A 330 -24.97 -27.38 5.71
C TYR A 330 -25.67 -26.51 4.64
N PHE A 331 -25.99 -27.11 3.48
CA PHE A 331 -26.28 -26.34 2.28
C PHE A 331 -27.63 -25.62 2.39
N LEU A 332 -28.65 -26.31 2.91
CA LEU A 332 -29.99 -25.76 3.08
C LEU A 332 -29.99 -24.76 4.23
N GLU A 333 -29.34 -25.13 5.34
CA GLU A 333 -29.15 -24.31 6.53
C GLU A 333 -28.49 -22.96 6.19
N THR A 334 -27.37 -22.99 5.46
CA THR A 334 -26.67 -21.77 5.00
C THR A 334 -27.58 -20.87 4.17
N LYS A 335 -28.34 -21.47 3.24
CA LYS A 335 -29.25 -20.74 2.36
C LYS A 335 -30.39 -20.11 3.16
N ASP A 336 -30.96 -20.85 4.11
CA ASP A 336 -32.07 -20.42 4.94
C ASP A 336 -31.66 -19.28 5.88
N VAL A 337 -30.48 -19.35 6.50
CA VAL A 337 -29.94 -18.26 7.33
C VAL A 337 -29.84 -16.95 6.54
N VAL A 338 -29.23 -16.98 5.36
CA VAL A 338 -29.05 -15.76 4.56
C VAL A 338 -30.39 -15.23 4.05
N ASN A 339 -31.30 -16.10 3.61
CA ASN A 339 -32.65 -15.71 3.23
C ASN A 339 -33.43 -15.09 4.39
N HIS A 340 -33.25 -15.61 5.61
CA HIS A 340 -33.91 -15.12 6.80
C HIS A 340 -33.39 -13.74 7.23
N LEU A 341 -32.09 -13.46 7.06
CA LEU A 341 -31.50 -12.14 7.36
C LEU A 341 -32.04 -11.01 6.46
N ARG A 342 -32.42 -11.32 5.21
CA ARG A 342 -32.97 -10.35 4.22
C ARG A 342 -32.10 -9.09 4.01
N ASP A 343 -30.80 -9.17 4.28
CA ASP A 343 -29.88 -8.06 4.09
C ASP A 343 -29.32 -8.07 2.65
N PRO A 344 -29.48 -6.98 1.86
CA PRO A 344 -29.04 -6.95 0.46
C PRO A 344 -27.52 -7.05 0.27
N LYS A 345 -26.73 -6.81 1.33
CA LYS A 345 -25.27 -6.95 1.32
C LYS A 345 -24.81 -8.36 1.70
N ILE A 346 -25.69 -9.23 2.19
CA ILE A 346 -25.36 -10.63 2.48
C ILE A 346 -25.89 -11.51 1.35
N LYS A 347 -24.98 -12.15 0.61
CA LYS A 347 -25.31 -12.95 -0.57
C LYS A 347 -24.80 -14.36 -0.42
N VAL A 348 -25.65 -15.29 -0.82
CA VAL A 348 -25.28 -16.67 -1.01
C VAL A 348 -24.67 -16.83 -2.39
N VAL A 349 -23.50 -17.46 -2.48
CA VAL A 349 -22.84 -17.74 -3.77
C VAL A 349 -22.32 -19.18 -3.82
N PRO A 350 -22.32 -19.83 -5.00
CA PRO A 350 -21.73 -21.16 -5.14
C PRO A 350 -20.24 -21.13 -4.79
N TYR A 351 -19.78 -22.17 -4.09
CA TYR A 351 -18.35 -22.40 -3.89
C TYR A 351 -17.64 -22.52 -5.26
N PRO A 352 -16.40 -22.02 -5.41
CA PRO A 352 -15.66 -22.11 -6.67
C PRO A 352 -15.62 -23.55 -7.22
N THR A 353 -15.83 -23.70 -8.53
CA THR A 353 -15.83 -25.03 -9.19
C THR A 353 -14.45 -25.69 -9.21
N SER A 354 -13.40 -24.91 -9.00
CA SER A 354 -12.02 -25.35 -8.84
C SER A 354 -11.43 -24.69 -7.61
N THR A 355 -10.72 -25.46 -6.80
CA THR A 355 -10.07 -25.00 -5.56
C THR A 355 -8.68 -24.41 -5.81
N ASP A 356 -8.23 -24.35 -7.07
CA ASP A 356 -6.96 -23.74 -7.45
C ASP A 356 -7.06 -22.21 -7.59
N ALA A 357 -5.91 -21.55 -7.72
CA ALA A 357 -5.83 -20.09 -7.84
C ALA A 357 -6.66 -19.56 -9.02
N ARG A 358 -6.77 -20.33 -10.10
CA ARG A 358 -7.57 -19.96 -11.29
C ARG A 358 -9.06 -19.96 -10.98
N GLY A 359 -9.56 -20.95 -10.25
CA GLY A 359 -10.95 -21.01 -9.79
C GLY A 359 -11.32 -19.82 -8.91
N TRP A 360 -10.47 -19.50 -7.95
CA TRP A 360 -10.63 -18.34 -7.07
C TRP A 360 -10.52 -17.00 -7.81
N THR A 361 -9.60 -16.89 -8.77
CA THR A 361 -9.48 -15.68 -9.62
C THR A 361 -10.78 -15.42 -10.36
N ARG A 362 -11.37 -16.45 -11.00
CA ARG A 362 -12.67 -16.34 -11.68
C ARG A 362 -13.80 -15.99 -10.72
N PHE A 363 -13.78 -16.54 -9.50
CA PHE A 363 -14.76 -16.21 -8.48
C PHE A 363 -14.69 -14.72 -8.12
N LEU A 364 -13.50 -14.21 -7.79
CA LEU A 364 -13.28 -12.81 -7.43
C LEU A 364 -13.65 -11.86 -8.59
N GLN A 365 -13.25 -12.20 -9.82
CA GLN A 365 -13.62 -11.43 -11.01
C GLN A 365 -15.13 -11.39 -11.28
N LYS A 366 -15.85 -12.48 -10.97
CA LYS A 366 -17.30 -12.57 -11.20
C LYS A 366 -18.12 -11.88 -10.11
N HIS A 367 -17.70 -11.99 -8.85
CA HIS A 367 -18.52 -11.59 -7.70
C HIS A 367 -18.05 -10.32 -7.00
N ILE A 368 -16.75 -10.04 -6.99
CA ILE A 368 -16.15 -8.93 -6.24
C ILE A 368 -15.80 -7.76 -7.16
N LEU A 369 -15.03 -8.01 -8.22
CA LEU A 369 -14.57 -6.96 -9.13
C LEU A 369 -15.70 -6.10 -9.73
N PRO A 370 -16.89 -6.63 -10.06
CA PRO A 370 -18.01 -5.84 -10.57
C PRO A 370 -18.68 -4.95 -9.52
N LEU A 371 -18.33 -5.09 -8.24
CA LEU A 371 -18.76 -4.22 -7.15
C LEU A 371 -17.68 -3.21 -6.74
N ALA A 372 -16.42 -3.47 -7.08
CA ALA A 372 -15.30 -2.60 -6.75
C ALA A 372 -15.48 -1.20 -7.37
N PRO A 373 -15.05 -0.12 -6.69
CA PRO A 373 -15.04 1.22 -7.29
C PRO A 373 -14.36 1.22 -8.66
N THR A 374 -14.88 1.99 -9.62
CA THR A 374 -14.28 2.05 -10.97
C THR A 374 -12.83 2.52 -10.95
N SER A 375 -12.47 3.40 -10.01
CA SER A 375 -11.09 3.84 -9.77
C SER A 375 -10.12 2.72 -9.45
N SER A 376 -10.60 1.58 -8.93
CA SER A 376 -9.76 0.41 -8.62
C SER A 376 -9.82 -0.72 -9.66
N ARG A 377 -10.71 -0.64 -10.64
CA ARG A 377 -10.84 -1.66 -11.71
C ARG A 377 -9.80 -1.50 -12.83
N PHE A 378 -9.29 -0.31 -13.05
CA PHE A 378 -8.29 -0.04 -14.06
C PHE A 378 -6.90 -0.19 -13.43
N GLY A 379 -6.42 -1.44 -13.35
CA GLY A 379 -5.07 -1.82 -12.91
C GLY A 379 -3.91 -1.23 -13.74
N ASN A 380 -4.17 -0.22 -14.57
CA ASN A 380 -3.15 0.61 -15.21
C ASN A 380 -2.56 1.62 -14.20
N ALA A 381 -2.19 1.16 -13.02
CA ALA A 381 -1.49 1.96 -12.00
C ALA A 381 -0.24 1.25 -11.46
N LEU A 382 -0.07 -0.06 -11.75
CA LEU A 382 1.28 -0.66 -11.83
C LEU A 382 2.03 -0.16 -13.07
N VAL A 383 1.28 0.12 -14.14
CA VAL A 383 1.64 1.11 -15.17
C VAL A 383 1.28 2.46 -14.54
N THR A 384 2.06 3.14 -13.71
CA THR A 384 3.46 3.46 -13.87
C THR A 384 3.85 4.24 -12.61
N PHE A 385 4.50 3.61 -11.64
CA PHE A 385 5.33 4.37 -10.70
C PHE A 385 6.47 5.09 -11.43
N ARG A 386 6.80 4.61 -12.64
CA ARG A 386 7.61 5.35 -13.62
C ARG A 386 7.00 6.70 -14.05
N ASP A 387 5.68 6.85 -14.01
CA ASP A 387 4.97 8.10 -14.34
C ASP A 387 4.64 8.90 -13.09
N ALA A 388 4.49 8.26 -11.93
CA ALA A 388 4.55 8.95 -10.63
C ALA A 388 5.96 9.56 -10.39
N ALA A 389 7.02 8.87 -10.84
CA ALA A 389 8.38 9.41 -10.89
C ALA A 389 8.48 10.63 -11.83
N ASN A 390 7.73 10.61 -12.95
CA ASN A 390 7.59 11.78 -13.83
C ASN A 390 6.74 12.90 -13.21
N LEU A 391 5.75 12.59 -12.37
CA LEU A 391 4.99 13.57 -11.59
C LEU A 391 5.85 14.18 -10.47
N THR A 392 6.73 13.40 -9.85
CA THR A 392 7.72 13.93 -8.90
C THR A 392 8.79 14.79 -9.59
N ASN A 393 9.18 14.50 -10.84
CA ASN A 393 10.06 15.41 -11.60
C ASN A 393 9.46 16.80 -11.84
N SER A 394 8.15 17.00 -11.67
CA SER A 394 7.53 18.33 -11.72
C SER A 394 7.54 19.11 -10.40
N THR A 395 7.97 18.48 -9.29
CA THR A 395 8.10 19.11 -7.96
C THR A 395 9.45 18.85 -7.26
N PHE A 396 10.39 18.15 -7.90
CA PHE A 396 11.79 18.10 -7.47
C PHE A 396 12.64 18.95 -8.42
N ALA A 397 13.06 20.12 -7.97
CA ALA A 397 14.15 20.85 -8.59
C ALA A 397 15.45 20.03 -8.44
N VAL A 398 15.76 19.23 -9.45
CA VAL A 398 17.09 18.63 -9.60
C VAL A 398 17.99 19.72 -10.15
N VAL A 399 18.80 20.34 -9.27
CA VAL A 399 19.95 21.13 -9.71
C VAL A 399 21.08 20.15 -9.99
N ASP A 400 21.09 19.61 -11.21
CA ASP A 400 22.31 19.04 -11.78
C ASP A 400 23.27 20.19 -12.08
N SER A 401 24.52 20.04 -11.63
CA SER A 401 25.63 20.97 -11.88
C SER A 401 26.06 21.04 -13.36
N ASP A 402 25.36 20.35 -14.26
CA ASP A 402 25.58 20.39 -15.72
C ASP A 402 24.56 21.24 -16.50
N THR A 403 23.70 22.00 -15.81
CA THR A 403 22.77 22.98 -16.42
C THR A 403 23.45 24.15 -17.15
N SER A 404 24.78 24.17 -17.21
CA SER A 404 25.58 25.12 -18.00
C SER A 404 25.22 25.11 -19.49
N VAL A 405 24.98 23.95 -20.11
CA VAL A 405 24.84 23.87 -21.57
C VAL A 405 23.45 24.28 -22.06
N THR A 406 22.38 23.87 -21.37
CA THR A 406 20.99 24.21 -21.75
C THR A 406 20.65 25.67 -21.44
N VAL A 407 21.14 26.21 -20.33
CA VAL A 407 20.97 27.64 -20.00
C VAL A 407 21.76 28.52 -20.99
N GLN A 408 22.97 28.12 -21.37
CA GLN A 408 23.74 28.80 -22.42
C GLN A 408 23.02 28.74 -23.77
N PHE A 409 22.40 27.61 -24.13
CA PHE A 409 21.67 27.48 -25.41
C PHE A 409 20.41 28.36 -25.44
N VAL A 410 19.63 28.41 -24.35
CA VAL A 410 18.44 29.27 -24.25
C VAL A 410 18.83 30.75 -24.26
N LEU A 411 19.91 31.13 -23.56
CA LEU A 411 20.46 32.49 -23.63
C LEU A 411 20.96 32.83 -25.04
N LEU A 412 21.60 31.89 -25.76
CA LEU A 412 22.03 32.10 -27.13
C LEU A 412 20.83 32.29 -28.07
N CYS A 413 19.78 31.48 -27.93
CA CYS A 413 18.55 31.62 -28.71
C CYS A 413 17.83 32.95 -28.42
N ALA A 414 17.74 33.36 -27.14
CA ALA A 414 17.16 34.64 -26.76
C ALA A 414 17.99 35.82 -27.29
N LEU A 415 19.32 35.72 -27.28
CA LEU A 415 20.22 36.73 -27.85
C LEU A 415 20.05 36.81 -29.37
N MET A 416 19.95 35.68 -30.06
CA MET A 416 19.72 35.62 -31.51
C MET A 416 18.35 36.18 -31.91
N LEU A 417 17.30 35.91 -31.12
CA LEU A 417 15.97 36.51 -31.30
C LEU A 417 16.00 38.02 -31.03
N GLY A 418 16.73 38.48 -30.01
CA GLY A 418 16.93 39.90 -29.73
C GLY A 418 17.66 40.63 -30.86
N ILE A 419 18.74 40.03 -31.39
CA ILE A 419 19.50 40.57 -32.53
C ILE A 419 18.64 40.58 -33.80
N ALA A 420 17.89 39.50 -34.08
CA ALA A 420 16.96 39.45 -35.21
C ALA A 420 15.88 40.54 -35.10
N SER A 421 15.33 40.76 -33.91
CA SER A 421 14.34 41.81 -33.64
C SER A 421 14.91 43.22 -33.83
N LEU A 422 16.15 43.45 -33.37
CA LEU A 422 16.88 44.71 -33.58
C LEU A 422 17.20 44.96 -35.05
N LEU A 423 17.57 43.93 -35.81
CA LEU A 423 17.77 44.01 -37.26
C LEU A 423 16.45 44.27 -37.99
N PHE A 424 15.36 43.65 -37.54
CA PHE A 424 14.03 43.87 -38.08
C PHE A 424 13.50 45.30 -37.81
N LEU A 425 13.79 45.85 -36.63
CA LEU A 425 13.51 47.27 -36.33
C LEU A 425 14.40 48.20 -37.16
N ARG A 426 15.68 47.87 -37.34
CA ARG A 426 16.62 48.70 -38.12
C ARG A 426 16.32 48.71 -39.62
N HIS A 427 15.81 47.61 -40.18
CA HIS A 427 15.39 47.52 -41.58
C HIS A 427 13.91 47.92 -41.78
N GLY A 428 13.04 47.61 -40.83
CA GLY A 428 11.61 47.95 -40.87
C GLY A 428 11.36 49.45 -40.77
N VAL A 429 12.16 50.18 -39.98
CA VAL A 429 12.06 51.65 -39.91
C VAL A 429 12.46 52.31 -41.25
N ARG A 430 13.36 51.70 -42.04
CA ARG A 430 13.68 52.20 -43.40
C ARG A 430 12.53 51.99 -44.39
N SER A 431 11.81 50.86 -44.29
CA SER A 431 10.66 50.57 -45.16
C SER A 431 9.42 51.40 -44.79
N VAL A 432 9.19 51.65 -43.50
CA VAL A 432 8.07 52.49 -43.04
C VAL A 432 8.32 53.97 -43.32
N LEU A 433 9.56 54.46 -43.24
CA LEU A 433 9.90 55.83 -43.62
C LEU A 433 9.70 56.07 -45.14
N LEU A 434 9.93 55.06 -45.99
CA LEU A 434 9.71 55.15 -47.43
C LEU A 434 8.21 55.16 -47.80
N VAL A 435 7.37 54.46 -47.04
CA VAL A 435 5.91 54.41 -47.24
C VAL A 435 5.21 55.66 -46.68
N VAL A 436 5.75 56.27 -45.63
CA VAL A 436 5.22 57.54 -45.09
C VAL A 436 5.59 58.74 -45.98
N LEU A 437 6.78 58.74 -46.59
CA LEU A 437 7.18 59.81 -47.53
C LEU A 437 6.48 59.74 -48.89
N THR A 438 5.93 58.58 -49.28
CA THR A 438 5.15 58.45 -50.54
C THR A 438 3.67 58.81 -50.38
N LYS A 439 3.14 58.88 -49.15
CA LYS A 439 1.74 59.26 -48.86
C LYS A 439 1.52 60.77 -48.64
N THR A 440 2.57 61.57 -48.48
CA THR A 440 2.46 63.03 -48.23
C THR A 440 2.56 63.89 -49.49
N GLY A 441 2.55 63.30 -50.70
CA GLY A 441 2.25 64.05 -51.92
C GLY A 441 3.27 65.13 -52.32
N ILE A 442 4.54 64.94 -51.99
CA ILE A 442 5.62 65.79 -52.50
C ILE A 442 6.58 64.90 -53.31
N VAL A 443 6.39 64.95 -54.64
CA VAL A 443 7.31 64.63 -55.76
C VAL A 443 6.57 63.85 -56.86
N HIS A 444 6.44 64.49 -58.01
CA HIS A 444 5.90 63.94 -59.26
C HIS A 444 6.87 62.94 -59.92
N PRO A 445 6.35 62.04 -60.77
CA PRO A 445 7.09 60.90 -61.32
C PRO A 445 7.83 61.25 -62.61
N VAL A 446 8.99 60.62 -62.83
CA VAL A 446 9.54 60.40 -64.18
C VAL A 446 9.42 58.92 -64.51
N THR A 447 8.58 58.66 -65.50
CA THR A 447 8.34 57.37 -66.13
C THR A 447 9.53 56.91 -66.97
N ASN A 448 9.87 55.62 -66.89
CA ASN A 448 10.36 54.75 -67.96
C ASN A 448 10.44 53.34 -67.35
N GLY A 449 9.60 52.37 -67.68
CA GLY A 449 9.24 51.92 -69.01
C GLY A 449 10.14 50.75 -69.40
N LYS A 450 9.78 49.51 -69.01
CA LYS A 450 10.15 48.26 -69.71
C LYS A 450 9.38 47.05 -69.16
N ARG A 451 8.62 46.41 -70.07
CA ARG A 451 7.97 45.09 -69.93
C ARG A 451 8.96 43.98 -70.27
N TYR A 452 8.99 42.89 -69.51
CA TYR A 452 9.25 41.52 -70.02
C TYR A 452 8.48 40.52 -69.12
N LYS A 453 7.39 39.95 -69.65
CA LYS A 453 7.23 38.56 -70.14
C LYS A 453 7.32 37.48 -69.04
N LEU A 454 6.13 37.04 -68.61
CA LEU A 454 5.87 35.77 -67.94
C LEU A 454 6.00 34.62 -68.96
N GLY A 455 6.89 33.67 -68.67
CA GLY A 455 7.00 32.37 -69.31
C GLY A 455 6.52 31.28 -68.35
N LYS A 456 5.61 30.47 -68.86
CA LYS A 456 4.82 29.40 -68.24
C LYS A 456 5.53 28.05 -68.43
N ASN A 457 5.29 27.10 -67.50
CA ASN A 457 5.15 25.62 -67.65
C ASN A 457 5.94 24.84 -66.56
N ALA A 458 5.25 24.12 -65.66
CA ALA A 458 4.73 22.72 -65.75
C ALA A 458 5.89 21.72 -65.45
N TRP A 459 5.95 20.98 -64.34
CA TRP A 459 5.03 19.93 -63.81
C TRP A 459 4.54 18.98 -64.90
N ASP A 460 5.41 18.01 -65.22
CA ASP A 460 5.12 16.59 -65.01
C ASP A 460 5.79 16.15 -63.70
#